data_AF-A0A8T6T919-F1
#
_entry.id   AF-A0A8T6T919-F1
#
_cell.length_a   1.000
_cell.length_b   1.000
_cell.length_c   1.000
_cell.angle_alpha   90.00
_cell.angle_beta   90.00
_cell.angle_gamma   90.00
#
_symmetry.space_group_name_H-M   'P 1'
#
loop_
_entity.id
_entity.type
_entity.pdbx_description
1 polymer ?
#
loop_
_entity_poly.entity_id
_entity_poly.type
_entity_poly.pdbx_seq_one_letter_code
_entity_poly.pdbx_strand_id
1 'polypeptide(L)'
;MLVLAALIVRSMNYRRGTYSKAFTMSTLELQQAIEEAIEDSGMEVDTMAQPEGVFLRPMIAVYALRDVGFTINLEGRSHLKRKVVRVGRFPRQADLELGLRFIEALDGQADKVCKQRLSRSLFHEEGAY
;
A
#
# COMPACT_ATOMS: atom_id res chain seq x y z
N MET A 1 13.87 -16.81 -12.37
CA MET A 1 13.37 -16.05 -11.20
C MET A 1 13.80 -14.58 -11.16
N LEU A 2 14.07 -13.89 -12.29
CA LEU A 2 14.45 -12.46 -12.30
C LEU A 2 13.34 -11.52 -12.83
N VAL A 3 12.26 -12.06 -13.40
CA VAL A 3 11.24 -11.28 -14.12
C VAL A 3 10.21 -10.65 -13.17
N LEU A 4 9.91 -11.28 -12.03
CA LEU A 4 8.88 -10.83 -11.10
C LEU A 4 9.27 -9.54 -10.35
N ALA A 5 10.51 -9.49 -9.84
CA ALA A 5 11.05 -8.30 -9.18
C ALA A 5 11.08 -7.08 -10.12
N ALA A 6 11.32 -7.28 -11.42
CA ALA A 6 11.34 -6.18 -12.39
C ALA A 6 9.95 -5.58 -12.67
N LEU A 7 8.86 -6.36 -12.52
CA LEU A 7 7.49 -5.87 -12.71
C LEU A 7 7.00 -5.07 -11.49
N ILE A 8 7.32 -5.53 -10.28
CA ILE A 8 6.98 -4.86 -9.01
C ILE A 8 7.70 -3.50 -8.88
N VAL A 9 8.96 -3.44 -9.34
CA VAL A 9 9.76 -2.21 -9.37
C VAL A 9 9.22 -1.18 -10.37
N ARG A 10 8.39 -1.56 -11.36
CA ARG A 10 7.82 -0.60 -12.33
C ARG A 10 6.73 0.29 -11.75
N SER A 11 6.07 -0.09 -10.64
CA SER A 11 4.91 0.64 -10.11
C SER A 11 5.23 1.54 -8.91
N MET A 12 6.31 1.24 -8.16
CA MET A 12 6.73 2.03 -6.99
C MET A 12 8.01 2.81 -7.26
N ASN A 13 8.08 4.04 -6.73
CA ASN A 13 9.29 4.86 -6.75
C ASN A 13 10.21 4.45 -5.59
N TYR A 14 11.41 3.96 -5.93
CA TYR A 14 12.47 3.62 -4.97
C TYR A 14 13.41 4.81 -4.73
N ARG A 15 13.53 5.25 -3.47
CA ARG A 15 14.45 6.33 -3.08
C ARG A 15 14.96 6.11 -1.66
N ARG A 16 16.28 6.15 -1.48
CA ARG A 16 16.95 6.07 -0.15
C ARG A 16 16.50 4.85 0.68
N GLY A 17 16.43 3.67 0.08
CA GLY A 17 16.05 2.43 0.82
C GLY A 17 14.57 2.31 1.15
N THR A 18 13.70 3.04 0.43
CA THR A 18 12.26 3.03 0.63
C THR A 18 11.55 2.99 -0.72
N TYR A 19 10.60 2.08 -0.87
CA TYR A 19 9.63 2.03 -1.96
C TYR A 19 8.43 2.89 -1.61
N SER A 20 7.91 3.64 -2.58
CA SER A 20 6.75 4.51 -2.36
C SER A 20 5.84 4.59 -3.58
N LYS A 21 4.52 4.54 -3.35
CA LYS A 21 3.51 4.62 -4.42
C LYS A 21 2.34 5.47 -3.98
N ALA A 22 1.86 6.29 -4.90
CA ALA A 22 0.71 7.15 -4.68
C ALA A 22 -0.57 6.46 -5.15
N PHE A 23 -1.62 6.55 -4.35
CA PHE A 23 -2.95 5.99 -4.59
C PHE A 23 -4.00 7.11 -4.55
N THR A 24 -5.03 6.96 -5.38
CA THR A 24 -6.19 7.86 -5.46
C THR A 24 -7.41 7.34 -4.69
N MET A 25 -7.32 6.13 -4.14
CA MET A 25 -8.35 5.45 -3.34
C MET A 25 -8.68 6.22 -2.06
N SER A 26 -9.78 5.90 -1.39
CA SER A 26 -10.08 6.44 -0.06
C SER A 26 -9.08 5.90 0.98
N THR A 27 -9.01 6.56 2.13
CA THR A 27 -8.15 6.09 3.22
C THR A 27 -8.55 4.71 3.71
N LEU A 28 -9.85 4.47 3.87
CA LEU A 28 -10.39 3.20 4.36
C LEU A 28 -10.08 2.03 3.40
N GLU A 29 -10.35 2.21 2.10
CA GLU A 29 -10.06 1.17 1.10
C GLU A 29 -8.55 0.85 1.05
N LEU A 30 -7.71 1.85 1.26
CA LEU A 30 -6.26 1.65 1.25
C LEU A 30 -5.76 0.97 2.52
N GLN A 31 -6.37 1.24 3.68
CA GLN A 31 -6.08 0.51 4.92
C GLN A 31 -6.49 -0.96 4.79
N GLN A 32 -7.69 -1.23 4.27
CA GLN A 32 -8.16 -2.59 3.98
C GLN A 32 -7.22 -3.31 3.00
N ALA A 33 -6.84 -2.66 1.89
CA ALA A 33 -5.92 -3.24 0.92
C ALA A 33 -4.53 -3.51 1.51
N ILE A 34 -4.06 -2.69 2.46
CA ILE A 34 -2.80 -2.94 3.17
C ILE A 34 -2.93 -4.15 4.10
N GLU A 35 -4.00 -4.25 4.86
CA GLU A 35 -4.25 -5.37 5.77
C GLU A 35 -4.38 -6.70 5.01
N GLU A 36 -5.16 -6.73 3.92
CA GLU A 36 -5.26 -7.89 3.04
C GLU A 36 -3.91 -8.26 2.41
N ALA A 37 -3.12 -7.27 1.98
CA ALA A 37 -1.80 -7.54 1.40
C ALA A 37 -0.78 -8.06 2.43
N ILE A 38 -0.91 -7.67 3.70
CA ILE A 38 -0.10 -8.19 4.80
C ILE A 38 -0.43 -9.66 5.04
N GLU A 39 -1.73 -10.00 5.09
CA GLU A 39 -2.23 -11.37 5.23
C GLU A 39 -1.79 -12.26 4.05
N ASP A 40 -2.00 -11.80 2.81
CA ASP A 40 -1.59 -12.50 1.58
C ASP A 40 -0.07 -12.77 1.53
N SER A 41 0.72 -11.93 2.18
CA SER A 41 2.18 -12.06 2.25
C SER A 41 2.67 -12.97 3.37
N GLY A 42 1.76 -13.49 4.20
CA GLY A 42 2.07 -14.32 5.37
C GLY A 42 2.76 -13.55 6.50
N MET A 43 2.50 -12.25 6.61
CA MET A 43 3.01 -11.39 7.67
C MET A 43 1.92 -11.15 8.72
N GLU A 44 2.30 -10.91 9.96
CA GLU A 44 1.38 -10.54 11.04
C GLU A 44 1.58 -9.07 11.42
N VAL A 45 0.48 -8.36 11.63
CA VAL A 45 0.53 -7.01 12.23
C VAL A 45 0.80 -7.16 13.72
N ASP A 46 1.91 -6.57 14.19
CA ASP A 46 2.21 -6.49 15.62
C ASP A 46 1.47 -5.31 16.25
N THR A 47 1.59 -4.13 15.64
CA THR A 47 0.90 -2.93 16.11
C THR A 47 0.56 -2.03 14.92
N MET A 48 -0.68 -1.52 14.91
CA MET A 48 -1.09 -0.43 14.05
C MET A 48 -1.19 0.85 14.90
N ALA A 49 -0.33 1.82 14.62
CA ALA A 49 -0.37 3.12 15.28
C ALA A 49 -0.94 4.18 14.34
N GLN A 50 -1.88 4.99 14.83
CA GLN A 50 -2.24 6.25 14.21
C GLN A 50 -1.49 7.35 14.96
N PRO A 51 -0.35 7.84 14.45
CA PRO A 51 0.46 8.80 15.19
C PRO A 51 -0.33 10.10 15.41
N GLU A 52 -0.60 10.42 16.67
CA GLU A 52 -1.19 11.69 17.06
C GLU A 52 -0.13 12.79 16.93
N GLY A 53 -0.27 13.68 15.93
CA GLY A 53 0.65 14.80 15.75
C GLY A 53 0.47 15.57 14.43
N VAL A 54 0.68 16.88 14.48
CA VAL A 54 0.65 17.77 13.30
C VAL A 54 1.97 17.61 12.52
N PHE A 55 2.06 16.57 11.70
CA PHE A 55 3.16 16.42 10.75
C PHE A 55 2.89 17.23 9.47
N LEU A 56 3.94 17.82 8.86
CA LEU A 56 3.89 18.45 7.53
C LEU A 56 3.39 17.51 6.41
N ARG A 57 3.31 16.21 6.70
CA ARG A 57 2.60 15.19 5.94
C ARG A 57 1.75 14.41 6.97
N PRO A 58 0.42 14.51 6.99
CA PRO A 58 -0.36 13.75 7.95
C PRO A 58 -0.09 12.26 7.75
N MET A 59 0.58 11.66 8.72
CA MET A 59 0.80 10.23 8.77
C MET A 59 -0.51 9.62 9.26
N ILE A 60 -1.14 8.83 8.39
CA ILE A 60 -2.49 8.29 8.63
C ILE A 60 -2.37 7.02 9.47
N ALA A 61 -1.45 6.13 9.10
CA ALA A 61 -1.22 4.89 9.81
C ALA A 61 0.22 4.40 9.62
N VAL A 62 0.74 3.75 10.64
CA VAL A 62 2.01 3.01 10.63
C VAL A 62 1.72 1.58 11.04
N TYR A 63 2.10 0.63 10.21
CA TYR A 63 2.00 -0.80 10.49
C TYR A 63 3.38 -1.32 10.85
N ALA A 64 3.54 -1.71 12.11
CA ALA A 64 4.65 -2.51 12.58
C ALA A 64 4.29 -3.98 12.38
N LEU A 65 5.16 -4.71 11.70
CA LEU A 65 4.98 -6.12 11.38
C LEU A 65 5.82 -6.98 12.32
N ARG A 66 5.26 -8.10 12.75
CA ARG A 66 5.94 -9.04 13.63
C ARG A 66 7.08 -9.73 12.90
N ASP A 67 8.22 -9.90 13.56
CA ASP A 67 9.40 -10.63 13.07
C ASP A 67 10.03 -10.12 11.76
N VAL A 68 9.62 -8.93 11.30
CA VAL A 68 10.09 -8.31 10.06
C VAL A 68 10.80 -6.98 10.36
N GLY A 69 11.90 -6.72 9.64
CA GLY A 69 12.76 -5.55 9.88
C GLY A 69 12.30 -4.22 9.26
N PHE A 70 11.14 -4.19 8.59
CA PHE A 70 10.62 -3.03 7.87
C PHE A 70 9.25 -2.59 8.38
N THR A 71 8.87 -1.35 8.06
CA THR A 71 7.57 -0.76 8.42
C THR A 71 6.79 -0.36 7.16
N ILE A 72 5.47 -0.41 7.23
CA ILE A 72 4.58 0.13 6.19
C ILE A 72 3.95 1.42 6.71
N ASN A 73 4.14 2.52 6.00
CA ASN A 73 3.60 3.83 6.35
C ASN A 73 2.57 4.29 5.33
N LEU A 74 1.39 4.65 5.80
CA LEU A 74 0.36 5.30 5.01
C LEU A 74 0.39 6.81 5.29
N GLU A 75 0.77 7.59 4.29
CA GLU A 75 0.83 9.05 4.35
C GLU A 75 -0.33 9.68 3.56
N GLY A 76 -0.99 10.67 4.14
CA GLY A 76 -1.89 11.57 3.42
C GLY A 76 -1.16 12.83 2.99
N ARG A 77 -1.51 13.39 1.82
CA ARG A 77 -1.22 14.79 1.53
C ARG A 77 -2.53 15.56 1.50
N SER A 78 -2.77 16.38 2.52
CA SER A 78 -4.01 17.15 2.72
C SER A 78 -4.43 17.92 1.47
N HIS A 79 -3.47 18.41 0.68
CA HIS A 79 -3.73 19.26 -0.49
C HIS A 79 -3.94 18.50 -1.80
N LEU A 80 -3.58 17.21 -1.89
CA LEU A 80 -3.49 16.50 -3.18
C LEU A 80 -4.52 15.39 -3.35
N LYS A 81 -5.39 15.13 -2.35
CA LYS A 81 -6.29 13.94 -2.29
C LYS A 81 -5.58 12.59 -2.48
N ARG A 82 -4.24 12.59 -2.62
CA ARG A 82 -3.37 11.44 -2.87
C ARG A 82 -2.84 10.94 -1.54
N LYS A 83 -2.91 9.63 -1.38
CA LYS A 83 -2.30 8.89 -0.27
C LYS A 83 -1.07 8.20 -0.80
N VAL A 84 -0.05 8.06 0.02
CA VAL A 84 1.21 7.43 -0.37
C VAL A 84 1.49 6.30 0.60
N VAL A 85 1.66 5.10 0.08
CA VAL A 85 2.18 3.98 0.88
C VAL A 85 3.69 3.97 0.73
N ARG A 86 4.41 3.88 1.84
CA ARG A 86 5.86 3.69 1.89
C ARG A 86 6.22 2.41 2.60
N VAL A 87 7.14 1.65 2.01
CA VAL A 87 7.69 0.43 2.58
C VAL A 87 9.20 0.55 2.52
N GLY A 88 9.90 0.42 3.64
CA GLY A 88 11.34 0.66 3.62
C GLY A 88 12.05 0.29 4.90
N ARG A 89 13.39 0.34 4.79
CA ARG A 89 14.36 -0.26 5.72
C ARG A 89 14.27 -1.78 5.71
N PHE A 90 15.07 -2.42 4.87
CA PHE A 90 15.19 -3.87 4.81
C PHE A 90 16.57 -4.27 5.34
N PRO A 91 16.71 -4.55 6.65
CA PRO A 91 18.01 -4.87 7.24
C PRO A 91 18.52 -6.25 6.79
N ARG A 92 17.63 -7.18 6.43
CA ARG A 92 17.97 -8.51 5.91
C ARG A 92 17.43 -8.69 4.48
N GLN A 93 18.08 -9.55 3.70
CA GLN A 93 17.60 -9.91 2.37
C GLN A 93 16.21 -10.57 2.41
N ALA A 94 15.91 -11.36 3.44
CA ALA A 94 14.59 -11.94 3.65
C ALA A 94 13.49 -10.87 3.87
N ASP A 95 13.81 -9.78 4.56
CA ASP A 95 12.90 -8.65 4.75
C ASP A 95 12.59 -7.96 3.42
N LEU A 96 13.60 -7.83 2.55
CA LEU A 96 13.42 -7.27 1.21
C LEU A 96 12.50 -8.15 0.36
N GLU A 97 12.70 -9.46 0.38
CA GLU A 97 11.87 -10.41 -0.37
C GLU A 97 10.41 -10.43 0.12
N LEU A 98 10.20 -10.36 1.44
CA LEU A 98 8.87 -10.18 2.04
C LEU A 98 8.25 -8.83 1.64
N GLY A 99 9.03 -7.75 1.71
CA GLY A 99 8.59 -6.42 1.31
C GLY A 99 8.16 -6.35 -0.15
N LEU A 100 8.89 -7.01 -1.06
CA LEU A 100 8.52 -7.06 -2.47
C LEU A 100 7.24 -7.87 -2.71
N ARG A 101 7.04 -8.98 -1.99
CA ARG A 101 5.78 -9.76 -2.04
C ARG A 101 4.59 -8.93 -1.56
N PHE A 102 4.76 -8.19 -0.47
CA PHE A 102 3.75 -7.25 0.03
C PHE A 102 3.38 -6.19 -1.01
N ILE A 103 4.38 -5.60 -1.67
CA ILE A 103 4.14 -4.58 -2.70
C ILE A 103 3.33 -5.17 -3.87
N GLU A 104 3.66 -6.39 -4.30
CA GLU A 104 2.92 -7.08 -5.35
C GLU A 104 1.47 -7.37 -4.95
N ALA A 105 1.26 -7.87 -3.73
CA ALA A 105 -0.08 -8.12 -3.19
C ALA A 105 -0.89 -6.83 -3.11
N LEU A 106 -0.30 -5.75 -2.60
CA LEU A 106 -0.94 -4.44 -2.51
C LEU A 106 -1.36 -3.89 -3.88
N ASP A 107 -0.53 -4.08 -4.90
CA ASP A 107 -0.87 -3.71 -6.27
C ASP A 107 -2.04 -4.54 -6.82
N GLY A 108 -2.04 -5.84 -6.55
CA GLY A 108 -3.16 -6.72 -6.87
C GLY A 108 -4.47 -6.27 -6.22
N GLN A 109 -4.44 -5.88 -4.94
CA GLN A 109 -5.63 -5.39 -4.24
C GLN A 109 -6.12 -4.05 -4.78
N ALA A 110 -5.19 -3.11 -5.06
CA ALA A 110 -5.55 -1.83 -5.67
C ALA A 110 -6.21 -1.98 -7.05
N ASP A 111 -5.73 -2.92 -7.88
CA ASP A 111 -6.31 -3.22 -9.18
C ASP A 111 -7.72 -3.83 -9.08
N LYS A 112 -7.96 -4.72 -8.10
CA LYS A 112 -9.30 -5.29 -7.86
C LYS A 112 -10.31 -4.19 -7.53
N VAL A 113 -9.96 -3.27 -6.61
CA VAL A 113 -10.85 -2.16 -6.22
C VAL A 113 -11.10 -1.21 -7.41
N CYS A 114 -10.07 -0.92 -8.21
CA CYS A 114 -10.21 -0.11 -9.42
C CYS A 114 -11.22 -0.72 -10.40
N LYS A 115 -11.09 -2.03 -10.69
CA LYS A 115 -12.00 -2.76 -11.59
C LYS A 115 -13.44 -2.82 -11.06
N GLN A 116 -13.63 -3.03 -9.76
CA GLN A 116 -14.96 -3.02 -9.14
C GLN A 116 -15.66 -1.65 -9.24
N ARG A 117 -14.91 -0.55 -9.09
CA ARG A 117 -15.44 0.81 -9.26
C ARG A 117 -15.85 1.09 -10.70
N LEU A 118 -15.04 0.69 -11.68
CA LEU A 118 -15.38 0.82 -13.09
C LEU A 118 -16.64 0.03 -13.44
N SER A 119 -16.75 -1.20 -12.93
CA SER A 119 -17.95 -2.03 -13.11
C SER A 119 -19.20 -1.35 -12.54
N ARG A 120 -19.17 -0.84 -11.30
CA ARG A 120 -20.30 -0.13 -10.70
C ARG A 120 -20.67 1.18 -11.41
N SER A 121 -19.69 1.90 -11.94
CA SER A 121 -19.94 3.13 -12.70
C SER A 121 -20.61 2.86 -14.05
N LEU A 122 -20.31 1.73 -14.70
CA LEU A 122 -20.91 1.34 -15.97
C LEU A 122 -22.37 0.89 -15.82
N PHE A 123 -22.75 0.30 -14.68
CA PHE A 123 -24.13 -0.11 -14.41
C PHE A 123 -25.06 1.00 -13.91
N HIS A 124 -24.56 2.22 -13.70
CA HIS A 124 -25.38 3.39 -13.33
C HIS A 124 -25.78 4.26 -14.53
N GLU A 125 -25.27 4.00 -15.73
CA GLU A 125 -25.68 4.72 -16.95
C GLU A 125 -26.88 4.07 -17.69
N GLU A 126 -27.29 2.85 -17.32
CA GLU A 126 -28.43 2.17 -17.98
C GLU A 126 -29.79 2.34 -17.26
N GLY A 127 -29.85 3.12 -16.17
CA GLY A 127 -31.08 3.30 -15.37
C GLY A 127 -31.80 4.65 -15.54
N ALA A 128 -31.35 5.49 -16.47
CA ALA A 128 -31.92 6.82 -16.71
C ALA A 128 -32.53 6.95 -18.11
N TYR A 129 -33.51 6.09 -18.43
CA TYR A 129 -34.46 6.30 -19.53
C TYR A 129 -35.84 5.78 -19.16
#